data_AF-L7V9R4-F1
#
_entry.id   AF-L7V9R4-F1
#
_cell.length_a   1.000
_cell.length_b   1.000
_cell.length_c   1.000
_cell.angle_alpha   90.00
_cell.angle_beta   90.00
_cell.angle_gamma   90.00
#
_symmetry.space_group_name_H-M   'P 1'
#
loop_
_entity.id
_entity.type
_entity.pdbx_description
1 polymer ?
#
loop_
_entity_poly.entity_id
_entity_poly.type
_entity_poly.pdbx_seq_one_letter_code
_entity_poly.pdbx_strand_id
1 'polypeptide(L)'
;MSSTNTRTAVELVDVRGPRFAAWVTTAVLLVVLIISALNPAAAAVVLGLQATAFAVGAFAGPRRHPYGVLFSAFVAPRIAAVREREPVPPLKFAQLVGLVFAVCGVAGFALGPFLVGAVATALALVAAFLNAAFGICLGCELYPLAARLRRDPHPA
;
A
#
# COMPACT_ATOMS: atom_id res chain seq x y z
N MET A 1 -21.11 38.94 0.37
CA MET A 1 -20.94 37.76 1.26
C MET A 1 -20.17 36.71 0.48
N SER A 2 -18.87 36.58 0.73
CA SER A 2 -18.02 35.58 0.07
C SER A 2 -18.26 34.22 0.72
N SER A 3 -18.84 33.28 -0.01
CA SER A 3 -18.89 31.87 0.40
C SER A 3 -17.49 31.29 0.34
N THR A 4 -16.81 31.24 1.49
CA THR A 4 -15.61 30.42 1.69
C THR A 4 -16.02 28.96 1.57
N ASN A 5 -15.95 28.43 0.35
CA ASN A 5 -16.22 27.03 0.07
C ASN A 5 -14.99 26.23 0.54
N THR A 6 -15.02 25.77 1.79
CA THR A 6 -14.02 24.87 2.37
C THR A 6 -14.10 23.50 1.68
N ARG A 7 -13.69 23.44 0.41
CA ARG A 7 -13.30 22.16 -0.20
C ARG A 7 -12.02 21.77 0.52
N THR A 8 -12.11 20.82 1.47
CA THR A 8 -10.94 20.08 1.94
C THR A 8 -10.10 19.73 0.73
N ALA A 9 -8.95 20.39 0.58
CA ALA A 9 -8.08 20.20 -0.57
C ALA A 9 -7.67 18.73 -0.57
N VAL A 10 -8.24 17.94 -1.48
CA VAL A 10 -7.89 16.53 -1.61
C VAL A 10 -6.41 16.50 -1.96
N GLU A 11 -5.60 15.99 -1.04
CA GLU A 11 -4.16 15.95 -1.26
C GLU A 11 -3.88 15.05 -2.46
N LEU A 12 -3.10 15.57 -3.41
CA LEU A 12 -2.80 14.93 -4.68
C LEU A 12 -1.32 14.51 -4.70
N VAL A 13 -1.05 13.32 -5.23
CA VAL A 13 0.29 12.73 -5.36
C VAL A 13 0.51 12.28 -6.79
N ASP A 14 1.75 12.41 -7.30
CA ASP A 14 2.13 11.90 -8.63
C ASP A 14 1.94 10.38 -8.70
N VAL A 15 1.20 9.90 -9.70
CA VAL A 15 0.91 8.47 -9.96
C VAL A 15 2.19 7.62 -10.06
N ARG A 16 3.30 8.20 -10.50
CA ARG A 16 4.59 7.50 -10.63
C ARG A 16 5.17 7.07 -9.28
N GLY A 17 4.92 7.83 -8.22
CA GLY A 17 5.41 7.53 -6.86
C GLY A 17 4.82 6.22 -6.30
N PRO A 18 3.48 6.08 -6.25
CA PRO A 18 2.81 4.84 -5.87
C PRO A 18 3.21 3.63 -6.73
N ARG A 19 3.39 3.81 -8.05
CA ARG A 19 3.85 2.74 -8.95
C ARG A 19 5.27 2.27 -8.64
N PHE A 20 6.19 3.21 -8.38
CA PHE A 20 7.55 2.88 -7.97
C PHE A 20 7.55 2.12 -6.63
N ALA A 21 6.80 2.61 -5.65
CA ALA A 21 6.66 1.93 -4.36
C ALA A 21 6.07 0.52 -4.52
N ALA A 22 5.13 0.33 -5.46
CA ALA A 22 4.53 -0.97 -5.77
C ALA A 22 5.54 -1.94 -6.39
N TRP A 23 6.41 -1.48 -7.30
CA TRP A 23 7.52 -2.29 -7.84
C TRP A 23 8.47 -2.77 -6.75
N VAL A 24 8.90 -1.85 -5.87
CA VAL A 24 9.77 -2.20 -4.73
C VAL A 24 9.08 -3.21 -3.81
N THR A 25 7.81 -2.96 -3.46
CA THR A 25 7.01 -3.84 -2.60
C THR A 25 6.86 -5.23 -3.23
N THR A 26 6.62 -5.32 -4.55
CA THR A 26 6.53 -6.59 -5.27
C THR A 26 7.84 -7.38 -5.14
N ALA A 27 8.98 -6.74 -5.35
CA ALA A 27 10.28 -7.37 -5.20
C ALA A 27 10.51 -7.87 -3.76
N VAL A 28 10.19 -7.05 -2.75
CA VAL A 28 10.30 -7.43 -1.33
C VAL A 28 9.41 -8.62 -1.00
N LEU A 29 8.15 -8.61 -1.41
CA LEU A 29 7.21 -9.71 -1.13
C LEU A 29 7.59 -11.01 -1.85
N LEU A 30 8.16 -10.92 -3.06
CA LEU A 30 8.72 -12.07 -3.76
C LEU A 30 9.91 -12.66 -2.98
N VAL A 31 10.82 -11.81 -2.51
CA VAL A 31 11.95 -12.22 -1.66
C VAL A 31 11.45 -12.86 -0.36
N VAL A 32 10.41 -12.31 0.28
CA VAL A 32 9.78 -12.90 1.47
C VAL A 32 9.29 -14.33 1.17
N LEU A 33 8.59 -14.55 0.06
CA LEU A 33 8.11 -15.89 -0.30
C LEU A 33 9.26 -16.88 -0.53
N ILE A 34 10.32 -16.45 -1.22
CA ILE A 34 11.51 -17.29 -1.45
C ILE A 34 12.18 -17.65 -0.11
N ILE A 35 12.39 -16.66 0.76
CA ILE A 35 12.99 -16.87 2.09
C ILE A 35 12.09 -17.78 2.92
N SER A 36 10.76 -17.63 2.83
CA SER A 36 9.82 -18.40 3.64
C SER A 36 9.92 -19.91 3.42
N ALA A 37 10.27 -20.34 2.20
CA ALA A 37 10.47 -21.75 1.88
C ALA A 37 11.71 -22.35 2.57
N LEU A 38 12.70 -21.52 2.92
CA LEU A 38 13.95 -21.93 3.55
C LEU A 38 13.94 -21.68 5.07
N ASN A 39 13.43 -20.52 5.48
CA ASN A 39 13.41 -20.05 6.86
C ASN A 39 12.20 -19.12 7.09
N PRO A 40 11.08 -19.67 7.61
CA PRO A 40 9.88 -18.89 7.92
C PRO A 40 10.12 -17.75 8.91
N ALA A 41 10.98 -17.94 9.91
CA ALA A 41 11.28 -16.90 10.89
C ALA A 41 11.99 -15.70 10.25
N ALA A 42 12.95 -15.94 9.35
CA ALA A 42 13.59 -14.88 8.58
C ALA A 42 12.60 -14.15 7.67
N ALA A 43 11.68 -14.88 7.03
CA ALA A 43 10.61 -14.30 6.22
C ALA A 43 9.68 -13.41 7.07
N ALA A 44 9.34 -13.82 8.30
CA ALA A 44 8.54 -13.03 9.23
C ALA A 44 9.22 -11.69 9.57
N VAL A 45 10.54 -11.68 9.76
CA VAL A 45 11.31 -10.44 10.02
C VAL A 45 11.25 -9.50 8.82
N VAL A 46 11.54 -9.99 7.62
CA VAL A 46 11.53 -9.16 6.39
C VAL A 46 10.11 -8.64 6.11
N LEU A 47 9.10 -9.49 6.25
CA LEU A 47 7.70 -9.08 6.07
C LEU A 47 7.25 -8.12 7.17
N GLY A 48 7.76 -8.26 8.39
CA GLY A 48 7.55 -7.31 9.48
C GLY A 48 8.08 -5.91 9.15
N LEU A 49 9.28 -5.83 8.56
CA LEU A 49 9.81 -4.55 8.07
C LEU A 49 8.91 -3.95 6.98
N GLN A 50 8.45 -4.76 6.02
CA GLN A 50 7.50 -4.30 5.01
C GLN A 50 6.15 -3.86 5.61
N ALA A 51 5.68 -4.53 6.66
CA ALA A 51 4.48 -4.13 7.41
C ALA A 51 4.65 -2.73 8.02
N THR A 52 5.84 -2.40 8.55
CA THR A 52 6.09 -1.03 9.05
C THR A 52 6.00 0.01 7.93
N ALA A 53 6.49 -0.29 6.72
CA ALA A 53 6.35 0.61 5.57
C ALA A 53 4.88 0.83 5.20
N PHE A 54 4.08 -0.24 5.16
CA PHE A 54 2.64 -0.15 4.96
C PHE A 54 1.94 0.67 6.06
N ALA A 55 2.32 0.49 7.32
CA ALA A 55 1.78 1.27 8.44
C ALA A 55 2.09 2.77 8.28
N VAL A 56 3.33 3.12 7.94
CA VAL A 56 3.70 4.51 7.64
C VAL A 56 2.86 5.07 6.50
N GLY A 57 2.68 4.31 5.41
CA GLY A 57 1.83 4.71 4.28
C GLY A 57 0.37 4.90 4.64
N ALA A 58 -0.19 4.00 5.47
CA ALA A 58 -1.59 4.01 5.89
C ALA A 58 -1.90 5.19 6.83
N PHE A 59 -1.02 5.48 7.79
CA PHE A 59 -1.27 6.50 8.81
C PHE A 59 -0.70 7.87 8.42
N ALA A 60 0.60 7.93 8.10
CA ALA A 60 1.32 9.17 7.80
C ALA A 60 1.16 9.63 6.33
N GLY A 61 0.65 8.76 5.47
CA GLY A 61 0.32 9.06 4.08
C GLY A 61 1.46 8.81 3.09
N PRO A 62 1.16 8.80 1.78
CA PRO A 62 2.09 8.38 0.72
C PRO A 62 3.33 9.26 0.59
N ARG A 63 3.25 10.54 0.96
CA ARG A 63 4.38 11.47 0.91
C ARG A 63 5.46 11.19 1.97
N ARG A 64 5.07 10.58 3.10
CA ARG A 64 5.99 10.15 4.16
C ARG A 64 6.35 8.67 4.07
N HIS A 65 5.79 7.95 3.10
CA HIS A 65 6.13 6.56 2.85
C HIS A 65 7.63 6.45 2.48
N PRO A 66 8.40 5.51 3.04
CA PRO A 66 9.85 5.44 2.85
C PRO A 66 10.24 5.37 1.36
N TYR A 67 9.52 4.58 0.57
CA TYR A 67 9.75 4.50 -0.88
C TYR A 67 9.30 5.76 -1.63
N GLY A 68 8.32 6.51 -1.10
CA GLY A 68 7.89 7.79 -1.66
C GLY A 68 8.94 8.88 -1.46
N VAL A 69 9.60 8.90 -0.30
CA VAL A 69 10.75 9.76 -0.03
C VAL A 69 11.91 9.42 -0.98
N LEU A 70 12.23 8.14 -1.13
CA LEU A 70 13.28 7.68 -2.05
C LEU A 70 12.99 8.08 -3.50
N PHE A 71 11.75 7.89 -3.96
CA PHE A 71 11.31 8.33 -5.29
C PHE A 71 11.46 9.84 -5.47
N SER A 72 10.99 10.64 -4.50
CA SER A 72 11.06 12.10 -4.57
C SER A 72 12.49 12.64 -4.57
N ALA A 73 13.41 11.96 -3.87
CA ALA A 73 14.80 12.39 -3.75
C ALA A 73 15.66 11.99 -4.96
N PHE A 74 15.48 10.78 -5.49
CA PHE A 74 16.40 10.22 -6.49
C PHE A 74 15.81 10.11 -7.90
N VAL A 75 14.50 9.92 -8.00
CA VAL A 75 13.82 9.59 -9.27
C VAL A 75 13.11 10.81 -9.83
N ALA A 76 12.31 11.49 -9.02
CA ALA A 76 11.57 12.69 -9.41
C ALA A 76 12.42 13.81 -10.05
N PRO A 77 13.62 14.18 -9.55
CA PRO A 77 14.44 15.23 -10.17
C PRO A 77 15.01 14.83 -11.54
N ARG A 78 14.96 13.55 -11.91
CA ARG A 78 15.51 13.04 -13.18
C ARG A 78 14.45 12.80 -14.25
N ILE A 79 13.17 13.05 -13.96
CA ILE A 79 12.05 12.77 -14.87
C ILE A 79 11.31 14.07 -15.20
N ALA A 80 10.77 14.14 -16.42
CA ALA A 80 9.92 15.23 -16.89
C ALA A 80 8.72 15.52 -15.97
N ALA A 81 8.27 16.78 -15.99
CA ALA A 81 7.22 17.32 -15.13
C ALA A 81 5.98 16.41 -14.96
N VAL A 82 5.39 16.45 -13.76
CA VAL A 82 4.24 15.64 -13.36
C VAL A 82 3.06 15.87 -14.30
N ARG A 83 2.57 14.81 -14.94
CA ARG A 83 1.45 14.88 -15.89
C ARG A 83 0.11 14.44 -15.31
N GLU A 84 0.13 13.62 -14.26
CA GLU A 84 -1.08 13.00 -13.70
C GLU A 84 -0.96 12.84 -12.18
N ARG A 85 -2.07 13.03 -11.46
CA ARG A 85 -2.10 12.99 -10.00
C ARG A 85 -3.29 12.19 -9.48
N GLU A 86 -3.03 11.40 -8.45
CA GLU A 86 -3.99 10.54 -7.76
C GLU A 86 -4.38 11.16 -6.40
N PRO A 87 -5.65 11.06 -5.97
CA PRO A 87 -6.05 11.46 -4.62
C PRO A 87 -5.41 10.55 -3.55
N VAL A 88 -4.96 11.13 -2.44
CA VAL A 88 -4.32 10.42 -1.32
C VAL A 88 -5.27 9.48 -0.52
N PRO A 89 -6.55 9.81 -0.25
CA PRO A 89 -7.38 8.98 0.62
C PRO A 89 -7.52 7.51 0.20
N PRO A 90 -7.81 7.18 -1.08
CA PRO A 90 -7.87 5.79 -1.53
C PRO A 90 -6.52 5.06 -1.43
N LEU A 91 -5.42 5.78 -1.61
CA LEU A 91 -4.08 5.21 -1.47
C LEU A 91 -3.75 4.84 -0.02
N LYS A 92 -4.18 5.65 0.97
CA LYS A 92 -4.06 5.30 2.40
C LYS A 92 -4.85 4.03 2.74
N PHE A 93 -6.03 3.87 2.14
CA PHE A 93 -6.84 2.66 2.29
C PHE A 93 -6.13 1.42 1.71
N ALA A 94 -5.55 1.53 0.51
CA ALA A 94 -4.76 0.45 -0.09
C ALA A 94 -3.59 0.02 0.81
N GLN A 95 -2.89 0.98 1.41
CA GLN A 95 -1.79 0.72 2.35
C GLN A 95 -2.28 0.01 3.62
N LEU A 96 -3.46 0.37 4.13
CA LEU A 96 -4.07 -0.31 5.27
C LEU A 96 -4.44 -1.77 4.95
N VAL A 97 -5.00 -2.02 3.76
CA VAL A 97 -5.29 -3.39 3.31
C VAL A 97 -3.99 -4.21 3.17
N GLY A 98 -2.95 -3.60 2.60
CA GLY A 98 -1.61 -4.20 2.54
C GLY A 98 -1.03 -4.52 3.92
N LEU A 99 -1.22 -3.62 4.90
CA LEU A 99 -0.82 -3.83 6.29
C LEU A 99 -1.53 -5.04 6.90
N VAL A 100 -2.84 -5.18 6.69
CA VAL A 100 -3.63 -6.32 7.20
C VAL A 100 -3.06 -7.64 6.66
N PHE A 101 -2.81 -7.73 5.36
CA PHE A 101 -2.20 -8.93 4.78
C PHE A 101 -0.79 -9.18 5.31
N ALA A 102 0.03 -8.13 5.47
CA ALA A 102 1.37 -8.27 6.01
C ALA A 102 1.37 -8.76 7.47
N VAL A 103 0.48 -8.24 8.32
CA VAL A 103 0.33 -8.68 9.72
C VAL A 103 -0.13 -10.13 9.79
N CYS A 104 -1.13 -10.53 9.00
CA CYS A 104 -1.54 -11.93 8.89
C CYS A 104 -0.39 -12.83 8.39
N GLY A 105 0.38 -12.34 7.42
CA GLY A 105 1.55 -13.02 6.88
C GLY A 105 2.64 -13.26 7.95
N VAL A 106 2.99 -12.20 8.70
CA VAL A 106 3.95 -12.25 9.80
C VAL A 106 3.48 -13.22 10.88
N ALA A 107 2.21 -13.13 11.29
CA ALA A 107 1.64 -14.05 12.26
C ALA A 107 1.70 -15.51 11.77
N GLY A 108 1.41 -15.75 10.49
CA GLY A 108 1.50 -17.09 9.89
C GLY A 108 2.91 -17.67 9.89
N PHE A 109 3.91 -16.86 9.54
CA PHE A 109 5.31 -17.29 9.53
C PHE A 109 5.94 -17.38 10.94
N ALA A 110 5.49 -16.56 11.89
CA ALA A 110 6.05 -16.53 13.25
C ALA A 110 5.39 -17.52 14.21
N LEU A 111 4.08 -17.77 14.08
CA LEU A 111 3.30 -18.60 15.01
C LEU A 111 3.12 -20.05 14.55
N GLY A 112 3.59 -20.39 13.35
CA GLY A 112 3.58 -21.76 12.82
C GLY A 112 2.59 -22.10 11.70
N PRO A 113 1.43 -21.43 11.48
CA PRO A 113 0.56 -21.76 10.36
C PRO A 113 1.13 -21.19 9.05
N PHE A 114 2.15 -21.86 8.51
CA PHE A 114 2.90 -21.45 7.32
C PHE A 114 2.00 -21.13 6.12
N LEU A 115 0.97 -21.95 5.87
CA LEU A 115 0.04 -21.75 4.76
C LEU A 115 -0.70 -20.42 4.85
N VAL A 116 -1.09 -19.98 6.06
CA VAL A 116 -1.71 -18.67 6.27
C VAL A 116 -0.71 -17.57 5.91
N GLY A 117 0.54 -17.73 6.35
CA GLY A 117 1.64 -16.82 6.03
C GLY A 117 1.86 -16.65 4.53
N ALA A 118 2.00 -17.78 3.83
CA ALA A 118 2.25 -17.84 2.40
C ALA A 118 1.09 -17.28 1.58
N VAL A 119 -0.15 -17.67 1.89
CA VAL A 119 -1.34 -17.20 1.18
C VAL A 119 -1.55 -15.70 1.38
N ALA A 120 -1.45 -15.19 2.61
CA ALA A 120 -1.60 -13.76 2.88
C ALA A 120 -0.53 -12.94 2.14
N THR A 121 0.72 -13.41 2.16
CA THR A 121 1.84 -12.76 1.45
C THR A 121 1.65 -12.81 -0.07
N ALA A 122 1.18 -13.93 -0.62
CA ALA A 122 0.89 -14.07 -2.05
C ALA A 122 -0.24 -13.13 -2.51
N LEU A 123 -1.30 -12.98 -1.72
CA LEU A 123 -2.37 -12.02 -2.01
C LEU A 123 -1.86 -10.58 -2.00
N ALA A 124 -1.03 -10.22 -1.02
CA ALA A 124 -0.37 -8.91 -0.98
C ALA A 124 0.54 -8.69 -2.21
N LEU A 125 1.26 -9.73 -2.64
CA LEU A 125 2.12 -9.70 -3.83
C LEU A 125 1.31 -9.45 -5.10
N VAL A 126 0.18 -10.16 -5.27
CA VAL A 126 -0.72 -9.96 -6.42
C VAL A 126 -1.23 -8.52 -6.44
N ALA A 127 -1.71 -8.00 -5.30
CA ALA A 127 -2.19 -6.62 -5.21
C ALA A 127 -1.10 -5.59 -5.54
N ALA A 128 0.12 -5.79 -5.03
CA ALA A 128 1.27 -4.92 -5.33
C ALA A 128 1.67 -4.99 -6.81
N PHE A 129 1.70 -6.20 -7.39
CA PHE A 129 2.08 -6.42 -8.78
C PHE A 129 1.07 -5.80 -9.75
N LEU A 130 -0.23 -5.93 -9.50
CA LEU A 130 -1.26 -5.31 -10.33
C LEU A 130 -1.13 -3.78 -10.36
N ASN A 131 -0.82 -3.18 -9.22
CA ASN A 131 -0.55 -1.75 -9.12
C ASN A 131 0.77 -1.36 -9.81
N ALA A 132 1.79 -2.21 -9.75
CA ALA A 132 3.08 -1.98 -10.38
C ALA A 132 3.03 -2.09 -11.92
N ALA A 133 2.35 -3.10 -12.45
CA ALA A 133 2.33 -3.46 -13.87
C ALA A 133 1.24 -2.72 -14.65
N PHE A 134 0.02 -2.69 -14.12
CA PHE A 134 -1.15 -2.13 -14.81
C PHE A 134 -1.55 -0.76 -14.28
N GLY A 135 -0.98 -0.31 -13.15
CA GLY A 135 -1.42 0.90 -12.47
C GLY A 135 -2.83 0.76 -11.86
N ILE A 136 -3.35 -0.47 -11.75
CA ILE A 136 -4.65 -0.74 -11.15
C ILE A 136 -4.45 -0.83 -9.63
N CYS A 137 -4.78 0.23 -8.93
CA CYS A 137 -4.77 0.23 -7.47
C CYS A 137 -6.10 -0.35 -6.99
N LEU A 138 -6.11 -1.63 -6.59
CA LEU A 138 -7.31 -2.34 -6.13
C LEU A 138 -8.04 -1.60 -4.99
N GLY A 139 -7.28 -0.88 -4.14
CA GLY A 139 -7.83 -0.03 -3.11
C GLY A 139 -8.55 1.21 -3.64
N CYS A 140 -8.14 1.78 -4.77
CA CYS A 140 -8.84 2.90 -5.41
C CYS A 140 -10.21 2.49 -5.95
N GLU A 141 -10.33 1.27 -6.50
CA GLU A 141 -11.61 0.73 -6.98
C GLU A 141 -12.53 0.28 -5.83
N LEU A 142 -11.96 -0.29 -4.76
CA LEU A 142 -12.72 -0.76 -3.60
C LEU A 142 -13.13 0.37 -2.65
N TYR A 143 -12.38 1.47 -2.59
CA TYR A 143 -12.63 2.59 -1.68
C TYR A 143 -14.01 3.24 -1.85
N PRO A 144 -14.52 3.53 -3.07
CA PRO A 144 -15.88 4.03 -3.27
C PRO A 144 -16.94 3.11 -2.68
N LEU A 145 -16.78 1.79 -2.78
CA LEU A 145 -17.70 0.81 -2.21
C LEU A 145 -17.65 0.84 -0.67
N ALA A 146 -16.45 0.81 -0.09
CA ALA A 146 -16.27 0.90 1.36
C ALA A 146 -16.76 2.24 1.94
N ALA A 147 -16.56 3.33 1.20
CA ALA A 147 -17.02 4.67 1.58
C ALA A 147 -18.54 4.81 1.50
N ARG A 148 -19.20 4.12 0.56
CA ARG A 148 -20.68 4.03 0.53
C ARG A 148 -21.20 3.29 1.76
N LEU A 149 -20.65 2.11 2.04
CA LEU A 149 -21.08 1.29 3.19
C LEU A 149 -20.88 2.01 4.54
N ARG A 150 -19.84 2.86 4.66
CA ARG A 150 -19.63 3.71 5.85
C ARG A 150 -20.61 4.88 5.98
N ARG A 151 -21.22 5.33 4.87
CA ARG A 151 -22.18 6.45 4.85
C ARG A 151 -23.63 6.00 5.04
N ASP A 152 -23.89 4.70 5.03
CA ASP A 152 -25.20 4.12 5.33
C ASP A 152 -25.31 3.59 6.77
N PRO A 153 -25.32 4.42 7.83
CA PRO A 153 -26.10 4.10 9.01
C PRO A 153 -27.52 4.59 8.73
N HIS A 154 -28.38 3.75 8.14
CA HIS A 154 -29.82 3.97 8.24
C HIS A 154 -30.22 3.46 9.64
N PRO A 155 -30.52 4.33 10.63
CA PRO A 155 -31.21 3.87 11.82
C PRO A 155 -32.61 3.46 11.39
N ALA A 156 -33.01 2.25 11.78
CA ALA A 156 -34.40 1.81 11.79
C ALA A 156 -35.13 2.47 12.97
#